data_AF-A0AAE4UWH3-F1
#
_entry.id   AF-A0AAE4UWH3-F1
#
_cell.length_a   1.000
_cell.length_b   1.000
_cell.length_c   1.000
_cell.angle_alpha   90.00
_cell.angle_beta   90.00
_cell.angle_gamma   90.00
#
_symmetry.space_group_name_H-M   'P 1'
#
loop_
_entity.id
_entity.type
_entity.pdbx_description
1 polymer ?
#
loop_
_entity_poly.entity_id
_entity_poly.type
_entity_poly.pdbx_seq_one_letter_code
_entity_poly.pdbx_strand_id
1 'polypeptide(L)'
;MAAATARLPALQTVFGNFQRWNESGVTDRIHDALRAKFRDRSGRDPMSSAGMVDVQAVNGADTVGTYTRGWDGGKRVNGRTRHVVTDALACWWSCW
;
A
#
# COMPACT_ATOMS: atom_id res chain seq x y z
N MET A 1 -0.46 5.06 37.10
CA MET A 1 -0.92 4.02 36.14
C MET A 1 0.11 3.92 35.02
N ALA A 2 1.11 3.04 35.15
CA ALA A 2 2.11 2.85 34.11
C ALA A 2 1.48 2.04 32.96
N ALA A 3 1.34 2.67 31.79
CA ALA A 3 0.97 1.96 30.58
C ALA A 3 2.01 0.87 30.31
N ALA A 4 1.57 -0.38 30.16
CA ALA A 4 2.43 -1.46 29.73
C ALA A 4 3.03 -1.08 28.37
N THR A 5 4.33 -0.78 28.34
CA THR A 5 5.11 -0.69 27.11
C THR A 5 5.16 -2.08 26.51
N ALA A 6 4.18 -2.42 25.68
CA ALA A 6 4.15 -3.68 24.96
C ALA A 6 5.51 -3.86 24.26
N ARG A 7 6.23 -4.93 24.63
CA ARG A 7 7.55 -5.25 24.06
C ARG A 7 7.35 -5.61 22.59
N LEU A 8 7.53 -4.62 21.72
CA LEU A 8 7.46 -4.84 20.28
C LEU A 8 8.65 -5.70 19.82
N PRO A 9 8.46 -6.57 18.82
CA PRO A 9 9.55 -7.33 18.21
C PRO A 9 10.60 -6.38 17.60
N ALA A 10 11.83 -6.88 17.46
CA ALA A 10 12.91 -6.11 16.85
C ALA A 10 12.52 -5.67 15.43
N LEU A 11 12.89 -4.43 15.04
CA LEU A 11 12.57 -3.85 13.74
C LEU A 11 12.98 -4.76 12.57
N GLN A 12 14.14 -5.40 12.68
CA GLN A 12 14.67 -6.32 11.67
C GLN A 12 13.75 -7.53 11.45
N THR A 13 13.11 -8.03 12.51
CA THR A 13 12.16 -9.14 12.42
C THR A 13 10.90 -8.70 11.69
N VAL A 14 10.34 -7.54 12.04
CA VAL A 14 9.12 -7.01 11.41
C VAL A 14 9.38 -6.70 9.93
N PHE A 15 10.45 -5.97 9.64
CA PHE A 15 10.81 -5.59 8.28
C PHE A 15 11.18 -6.80 7.42
N GLY A 16 11.92 -7.78 7.98
CA GLY A 16 12.25 -9.01 7.28
C GLY A 16 11.03 -9.90 6.98
N ASN A 17 10.00 -9.88 7.82
CA ASN A 17 8.72 -10.53 7.51
C ASN A 17 7.98 -9.78 6.39
N PHE A 18 7.89 -8.45 6.52
CA PHE A 18 7.27 -7.59 5.51
C PHE A 18 7.89 -7.81 4.13
N GLN A 19 9.23 -7.75 4.03
CA GLN A 19 9.92 -7.94 2.75
C GLN A 19 9.60 -9.30 2.14
N ARG A 20 9.74 -10.39 2.90
CA ARG A 20 9.42 -11.75 2.43
C ARG A 20 7.97 -11.90 1.98
N TRP A 21 7.03 -11.25 2.67
CA TRP A 21 5.61 -11.30 2.32
C TRP A 21 5.31 -10.54 1.02
N ASN A 22 5.96 -9.40 0.79
CA ASN A 22 5.81 -8.67 -0.48
C ASN A 22 6.46 -9.46 -1.63
N GLU A 23 7.67 -9.99 -1.44
CA GLU A 23 8.37 -10.78 -2.46
C GLU A 23 7.60 -12.06 -2.85
N SER A 24 6.88 -12.66 -1.90
CA SER A 24 6.05 -13.85 -2.16
C SER A 24 4.60 -13.53 -2.54
N GLY A 25 4.19 -12.26 -2.63
CA GLY A 25 2.82 -11.85 -2.93
C GLY A 25 1.79 -12.22 -1.85
N VAL A 26 2.23 -12.46 -0.61
CA VAL A 26 1.33 -12.73 0.53
C VAL A 26 0.50 -11.48 0.86
N THR A 27 1.12 -10.30 0.79
CA THR A 27 0.42 -9.03 1.03
C THR A 27 -0.77 -8.86 0.07
N ASP A 28 -0.56 -9.15 -1.21
CA ASP A 28 -1.60 -9.04 -2.24
C ASP A 28 -2.75 -10.02 -1.98
N ARG A 29 -2.43 -11.27 -1.65
CA ARG A 29 -3.43 -12.31 -1.32
C ARG A 29 -4.27 -11.94 -0.10
N ILE A 30 -3.64 -11.40 0.95
CA ILE A 30 -4.36 -10.93 2.14
C ILE A 30 -5.29 -9.77 1.75
N HIS A 31 -4.78 -8.83 0.98
CA HIS A 31 -5.53 -7.68 0.52
C HIS A 31 -6.74 -8.08 -0.33
N ASP A 32 -6.57 -8.97 -1.31
CA ASP A 32 -7.65 -9.48 -2.16
C ASP A 32 -8.74 -10.18 -1.35
N ALA A 33 -8.35 -11.01 -0.37
CA ALA A 33 -9.29 -11.70 0.51
C ALA A 33 -10.09 -10.72 1.38
N LEU A 34 -9.45 -9.67 1.90
CA LEU A 34 -10.11 -8.63 2.69
C LEU A 34 -11.05 -7.78 1.83
N ARG A 35 -10.62 -7.41 0.61
CA ARG A 35 -11.46 -6.70 -0.36
C ARG A 35 -12.71 -7.48 -0.71
N ALA A 36 -12.56 -8.76 -1.06
CA ALA A 36 -13.69 -9.62 -1.41
C ALA A 36 -14.71 -9.69 -0.27
N LYS A 37 -14.24 -9.89 0.98
CA LYS A 37 -15.10 -9.90 2.17
C LYS A 37 -15.80 -8.57 2.43
N PHE A 38 -15.12 -7.45 2.23
CA PHE A 38 -15.70 -6.13 2.42
C PHE A 38 -16.79 -5.83 1.38
N ARG A 39 -16.54 -6.21 0.12
CA ARG A 39 -17.50 -6.03 -0.98
C ARG A 39 -18.73 -6.91 -0.81
N ASP A 40 -18.54 -8.17 -0.43
CA ASP A 40 -19.63 -9.10 -0.09
C ASP A 40 -20.51 -8.53 1.04
N ARG A 41 -19.89 -8.06 2.14
CA ARG A 41 -20.62 -7.40 3.24
C ARG A 41 -21.36 -6.12 2.81
N SER A 42 -20.87 -5.46 1.77
CA SER A 42 -21.50 -4.25 1.20
C SER A 42 -22.56 -4.58 0.14
N GLY A 43 -22.88 -5.86 -0.08
CA GLY A 43 -23.85 -6.31 -1.09
C GLY A 43 -23.39 -6.02 -2.52
N ARG A 44 -22.07 -5.96 -2.76
CA ARG A 44 -21.49 -5.72 -4.08
C ARG A 44 -20.75 -6.97 -4.58
N ASP A 45 -20.71 -7.14 -5.90
CA ASP A 45 -19.92 -8.19 -6.54
C ASP A 45 -18.44 -8.08 -6.10
N PRO A 46 -17.76 -9.18 -5.73
CA PRO A 46 -16.35 -9.17 -5.35
C PRO A 46 -15.43 -8.53 -6.39
N MET A 47 -15.81 -8.61 -7.66
CA MET A 47 -15.18 -7.91 -8.77
C MET A 47 -15.88 -6.57 -9.05
N SER A 48 -15.09 -5.50 -9.16
CA SER A 48 -15.63 -4.18 -9.50
C SER A 48 -15.82 -4.07 -11.01
N SER A 49 -16.94 -3.48 -11.42
CA SER A 49 -17.20 -3.17 -12.83
C SER A 49 -16.49 -1.91 -13.32
N ALA A 50 -16.02 -1.05 -12.41
CA ALA A 50 -15.31 0.19 -12.73
C ALA A 50 -14.18 0.47 -11.72
N GLY A 51 -13.11 1.11 -12.21
CA GLY A 51 -11.97 1.58 -11.42
C GLY A 51 -11.58 3.00 -11.82
N MET A 52 -11.18 3.79 -10.83
CA MET A 52 -10.61 5.12 -10.97
C MET A 52 -9.10 5.00 -10.83
N VAL A 53 -8.36 5.57 -11.78
CA VAL A 53 -6.89 5.58 -11.78
C VAL A 53 -6.41 6.96 -11.36
N ASP A 54 -5.51 7.00 -10.38
CA ASP A 54 -4.79 8.21 -10.01
C ASP A 54 -3.28 7.96 -10.00
N VAL A 55 -2.53 9.03 -10.20
CA VAL A 55 -1.07 9.04 -10.10
C VAL A 55 -0.69 9.81 -8.85
N GLN A 56 -0.08 9.13 -7.89
CA GLN A 56 0.34 9.76 -6.64
C GLN A 56 1.86 9.91 -6.58
N ALA A 57 2.35 11.12 -6.32
CA ALA A 57 3.75 11.34 -5.97
C ALA A 57 3.90 11.36 -4.45
N VAL A 58 4.86 10.62 -3.92
CA VAL A 58 5.16 10.52 -2.49
C VAL A 58 6.61 10.88 -2.25
N ASN A 59 6.88 11.71 -1.25
CA ASN A 59 8.25 12.08 -0.87
C ASN A 59 9.08 10.83 -0.56
N GLY A 60 10.28 10.74 -1.14
CA GLY A 60 11.25 9.72 -0.78
C GLY A 60 11.88 10.05 0.57
N ALA A 61 12.19 9.03 1.36
CA ALA A 61 13.05 9.20 2.53
C ALA A 61 14.48 9.54 2.07
N ASP A 62 15.29 10.15 2.95
CA ASP A 62 16.67 10.53 2.66
C ASP A 62 17.55 9.33 2.27
N THR A 63 17.16 8.12 2.69
CA THR A 63 17.82 6.85 2.37
C THR A 63 17.46 6.30 0.99
N VAL A 64 16.47 6.88 0.30
CA VAL A 64 16.08 6.42 -1.05
C VAL A 64 17.06 6.96 -2.08
N GLY A 65 17.76 6.03 -2.74
CA GLY A 65 18.73 6.35 -3.79
C GLY A 65 18.12 7.14 -4.96
N THR A 66 18.88 8.11 -5.47
CA THR A 66 18.49 9.00 -6.58
C THR A 66 18.10 8.27 -7.85
N TYR A 67 18.62 7.06 -8.08
CA TYR A 67 18.25 6.24 -9.24
C TYR A 67 16.76 5.82 -9.25
N THR A 68 16.13 5.83 -8.08
CA THR A 68 14.75 5.33 -7.92
C THR A 68 13.78 6.41 -7.45
N ARG A 69 14.17 7.69 -7.49
CA ARG A 69 13.30 8.83 -7.15
C ARG A 69 13.52 9.99 -8.14
N GLY A 70 12.51 10.82 -8.34
CA GLY A 70 12.53 11.96 -9.24
C GLY A 70 11.80 13.17 -8.66
N TRP A 71 11.95 14.31 -9.32
CA TRP A 71 11.23 15.54 -9.00
C TRP A 71 9.96 15.65 -9.83
N ASP A 72 8.81 15.61 -9.18
CA ASP A 72 7.52 15.98 -9.77
C ASP A 72 7.34 17.49 -9.64
N GLY A 73 7.46 18.22 -10.75
CA GLY A 73 7.31 19.68 -10.77
C GLY A 73 5.89 20.17 -10.53
N GLY A 74 4.88 19.38 -10.87
CA GLY A 74 3.47 19.73 -10.66
C GLY A 74 3.09 19.64 -9.18
N LYS A 75 3.62 18.64 -8.48
CA LYS A 75 3.36 18.40 -7.05
C LYS A 75 4.45 18.97 -6.14
N ARG A 76 5.58 19.38 -6.71
CA ARG A 76 6.78 19.83 -6.00
C ARG A 76 7.28 18.79 -4.99
N VAL A 77 7.24 17.53 -5.42
CA VAL A 77 7.60 16.35 -4.61
C VAL A 77 8.90 15.76 -5.13
N ASN A 78 9.85 15.51 -4.24
CA ASN A 78 11.06 14.76 -4.54
C ASN A 78 10.91 13.33 -4.03
N GLY A 79 10.58 12.39 -4.92
CA GLY A 79 10.27 11.04 -4.46
C GLY A 79 9.83 10.11 -5.56
N ARG A 80 8.92 9.20 -5.22
CA ARG A 80 8.42 8.17 -6.15
C ARG A 80 6.99 8.49 -6.56
N THR A 81 6.74 8.34 -7.84
CA THR A 81 5.39 8.38 -8.40
C THR A 81 4.88 6.96 -8.53
N ARG A 82 3.63 6.73 -8.10
CA ARG A 82 2.95 5.44 -8.16
C ARG A 82 1.60 5.56 -8.83
N HIS A 83 1.18 4.52 -9.55
CA HIS A 83 -0.14 4.43 -10.14
C HIS A 83 -1.05 3.63 -9.21
N VAL A 84 -2.16 4.22 -8.81
CA VAL A 84 -3.11 3.64 -7.88
C VAL A 84 -4.45 3.47 -8.58
N VAL A 85 -5.02 2.28 -8.49
CA VAL A 85 -6.37 1.98 -8.98
C VAL A 85 -7.29 1.70 -7.81
N THR A 86 -8.42 2.40 -7.76
CA THR A 86 -9.41 2.30 -6.69
C THR A 86 -10.81 2.13 -7.26
N ASP A 87 -11.69 1.38 -6.61
CA ASP A 87 -13.07 1.23 -7.05
C ASP A 87 -14.06 2.21 -6.37
N ALA A 88 -15.34 2.09 -6.74
CA ALA A 88 -16.42 2.94 -6.22
C ALA A 88 -16.66 2.84 -4.70
N LEU A 89 -16.14 1.80 -4.04
CA LEU A 89 -16.19 1.67 -2.58
C LEU A 89 -14.87 2.09 -1.92
N ALA A 90 -14.01 2.80 -2.66
CA ALA A 90 -12.66 3.14 -2.24
C ALA A 90 -11.80 1.92 -1.90
N CYS A 91 -12.15 0.72 -2.40
CA CYS A 91 -11.28 -0.44 -2.27
C CYS A 91 -10.16 -0.34 -3.28
N TRP A 92 -8.94 -0.53 -2.80
CA TRP A 92 -7.76 -0.55 -3.65
C TRP A 92 -7.76 -1.83 -4.50
N TRP A 93 -7.25 -1.74 -5.73
CA TRP A 93 -7.19 -2.87 -6.66
C TRP A 93 -5.78 -3.35 -6.96
N SER A 94 -4.83 -2.42 -7.09
CA SER A 94 -3.40 -2.72 -7.22
C SER A 94 -2.58 -1.42 -7.20
N CYS A 95 -1.34 -1.50 -6.71
CA CYS A 95 -0.29 -0.50 -6.98
C CYS A 95 0.69 -1.07 -7.98
N TRP A 96 1.05 -0.29 -9.00
CA TRP A 96 2.29 -0.46 -9.74
C TRP A 96 3.15 0.80 -9.59
#